data_AF-A0A1V5KS54-F1
#
_entry.id   AF-A0A1V5KS54-F1
#
_cell.length_a   1.000
_cell.length_b   1.000
_cell.length_c   1.000
_cell.angle_alpha   90.00
_cell.angle_beta   90.00
_cell.angle_gamma   90.00
#
_symmetry.space_group_name_H-M   'P 1'
#
loop_
_entity.id
_entity.type
_entity.pdbx_description
1 polymer ?
#
loop_
_entity_poly.entity_id
_entity_poly.type
_entity_poly.pdbx_seq_one_letter_code
_entity_poly.pdbx_strand_id
1 'polypeptide(L)'
;MTLRVFGDGPLGAIVVTAGAKGEVKGYVQEPHVDLIPEVAGKLPVGKAVGRGILYVTKDMGLGEPFTGSVELVSGEIGEDVAQYLLTSEQTPSVVALGVLVAPEGRVAASGGLIIQLFPGEEEGILTCLEQNLNKLPPVSALVNQGLTPEEIITEATGGLKVQYLEKTPVSFRCTCSRDRIKGILMAMGEAEIKKIMEEQGGAEVRCHFCGDYYTFKASELKNILLGL
;
A
#
# COMPACT_ATOMS: atom_id res chain seq x y z
N MET A 1 -3.91 -4.71 8.38
CA MET A 1 -3.06 -5.48 7.45
C MET A 1 -1.92 -4.62 6.97
N THR A 2 -0.75 -5.21 6.70
CA THR A 2 0.43 -4.53 6.15
C THR A 2 0.97 -5.29 4.95
N LEU A 3 1.15 -4.58 3.84
CA LEU A 3 1.82 -5.02 2.62
C LEU A 3 3.24 -4.45 2.59
N ARG A 4 4.22 -5.29 2.29
CA ARG A 4 5.62 -4.89 2.10
C ARG A 4 6.13 -5.47 0.80
N VAL A 5 6.64 -4.62 -0.08
CA VAL A 5 7.30 -5.02 -1.32
C VAL A 5 8.78 -4.72 -1.14
N PHE A 6 9.63 -5.74 -1.28
CA PHE A 6 11.07 -5.56 -1.27
C PHE A 6 11.60 -6.01 -2.63
N GLY A 7 11.80 -5.04 -3.51
CA GLY A 7 12.36 -5.24 -4.85
C GLY A 7 13.80 -4.76 -4.97
N ASP A 8 14.49 -5.23 -6.02
CA ASP A 8 15.85 -4.84 -6.40
C ASP A 8 15.91 -3.59 -7.31
N GLY A 9 14.76 -2.98 -7.60
CA GLY A 9 14.65 -1.76 -8.39
C GLY A 9 14.95 -0.47 -7.59
N PRO A 10 15.08 0.67 -8.30
CA PRO A 10 15.50 1.94 -7.71
C PRO A 10 14.51 2.52 -6.70
N LEU A 11 13.23 2.10 -6.70
CA LEU A 11 12.20 2.59 -5.76
C LEU A 11 12.45 2.10 -4.31
N GLY A 12 13.23 1.02 -4.17
CA GLY A 12 13.48 0.36 -2.89
C GLY A 12 12.22 -0.24 -2.28
N ALA A 13 12.14 -0.24 -0.95
CA ALA A 13 11.00 -0.82 -0.25
C ALA A 13 9.70 -0.01 -0.44
N ILE A 14 8.58 -0.72 -0.65
CA ILE A 14 7.22 -0.16 -0.54
C ILE A 14 6.57 -0.74 0.70
N VAL A 15 6.03 0.11 1.58
CA VAL A 15 5.33 -0.34 2.79
C VAL A 15 3.97 0.34 2.88
N VAL A 16 2.90 -0.44 2.93
CA VAL A 16 1.53 0.05 3.04
C VAL A 16 0.81 -0.66 4.18
N THR A 17 0.12 0.09 5.04
CA THR A 17 -0.76 -0.44 6.08
C THR A 17 -2.18 0.05 5.84
N ALA A 18 -3.13 -0.89 5.91
CA ALA A 18 -4.56 -0.62 5.82
C ALA A 18 -5.31 -1.16 7.05
N GLY A 19 -6.19 -0.33 7.60
CA GLY A 19 -7.15 -0.70 8.64
C GLY A 19 -8.48 -1.21 8.06
N ALA A 20 -9.29 -1.86 8.89
CA ALA A 20 -10.58 -2.41 8.47
C ALA A 20 -11.65 -1.34 8.15
N LYS A 21 -11.45 -0.07 8.57
CA LYS A 21 -12.39 1.04 8.36
C LYS A 21 -11.99 1.95 7.19
N GLY A 22 -11.16 1.45 6.28
CA GLY A 22 -10.74 2.19 5.09
C GLY A 22 -9.58 3.18 5.30
N GLU A 23 -8.98 3.23 6.49
CA GLU A 23 -7.80 4.07 6.69
C GLU A 23 -6.54 3.41 6.15
N VAL A 24 -5.79 4.13 5.32
CA VAL A 24 -4.57 3.64 4.67
C VAL A 24 -3.42 4.61 4.93
N LYS A 25 -2.21 4.08 5.03
CA LYS A 25 -0.97 4.87 4.98
C LYS A 25 0.11 4.04 4.32
N GLY A 26 1.03 4.68 3.62
CA GLY A 26 2.15 3.99 3.02
C GLY A 26 3.26 4.94 2.64
N TYR A 27 4.43 4.37 2.39
CA TYR A 27 5.59 5.09 1.88
C TYR A 27 6.41 4.19 0.97
N VAL A 28 7.24 4.84 0.15
CA VAL A 28 8.31 4.21 -0.62
C VAL A 28 9.65 4.69 -0.08
N GLN A 29 10.68 3.87 -0.20
CA GLN A 29 12.01 4.19 0.29
C GLN A 29 12.63 5.37 -0.48
N GLU A 30 12.55 5.33 -1.81
CA GLU A 30 13.11 6.37 -2.69
C GLU A 30 11.98 7.11 -3.44
N PRO A 31 11.35 8.14 -2.84
CA PRO A 31 10.17 8.81 -3.40
C PRO A 31 10.45 9.70 -4.62
N HIS A 32 11.73 9.91 -4.96
CA HIS A 32 12.16 10.76 -6.06
C HIS A 32 12.53 9.97 -7.33
N VAL A 33 12.25 8.67 -7.34
CA VAL A 33 12.44 7.84 -8.53
C VAL A 33 11.48 8.29 -9.63
N ASP A 34 12.07 8.75 -10.73
CA ASP A 34 11.36 9.09 -11.96
C ASP A 34 12.09 8.39 -13.11
N LEU A 35 11.36 7.54 -13.83
CA LEU A 35 11.89 6.68 -14.88
C LEU A 35 11.20 7.02 -16.18
N ILE A 36 11.96 7.06 -17.27
CA ILE A 36 11.43 7.34 -18.60
C ILE A 36 10.48 6.20 -19.02
N PRO A 37 9.21 6.51 -19.34
CA PRO A 37 8.27 5.52 -19.86
C PRO A 37 8.72 4.92 -21.19
N GLU A 38 8.63 3.60 -21.32
CA GLU A 38 8.81 2.92 -22.61
C GLU A 38 7.53 2.93 -23.45
N VAL A 39 6.38 2.96 -22.78
CA VAL A 39 5.05 2.98 -23.39
C VAL A 39 4.38 4.30 -23.04
N ALA A 40 3.95 5.03 -24.06
CA ALA A 40 3.25 6.29 -23.88
C ALA A 40 2.03 6.12 -22.96
N GLY A 41 1.96 6.94 -21.91
CA GLY A 41 0.86 6.92 -20.95
C GLY A 41 0.95 5.82 -19.87
N LYS A 42 2.03 5.05 -19.79
CA LYS A 42 2.26 4.08 -18.70
C LYS A 42 3.54 4.39 -17.93
N LEU A 43 3.44 4.50 -16.62
CA LEU A 43 4.62 4.59 -15.76
C LEU A 43 5.30 3.22 -15.68
N PRO A 44 6.64 3.14 -15.72
CA PRO A 44 7.37 1.87 -15.71
C PRO A 44 7.49 1.32 -14.27
N VAL A 45 6.35 0.98 -13.65
CA VAL A 45 6.26 0.56 -12.24
C VAL A 45 7.09 -0.70 -11.99
N GLY A 46 6.96 -1.71 -12.84
CA GLY A 46 7.73 -2.96 -12.72
C GLY A 46 9.24 -2.74 -12.77
N LYS A 47 9.72 -1.72 -13.50
CA LYS A 47 11.15 -1.34 -13.48
C LYS A 47 11.55 -0.60 -12.21
N ALA A 48 10.67 0.25 -11.69
CA ALA A 48 10.92 0.98 -10.46
C ALA A 48 11.01 0.01 -9.27
N VAL A 49 10.13 -1.00 -9.24
CA VAL A 49 10.09 -2.05 -8.21
C VAL A 49 11.20 -3.08 -8.42
N GLY A 50 11.38 -3.55 -9.65
CA GLY A 50 12.29 -4.65 -9.97
C GLY A 50 11.75 -6.02 -9.54
N ARG A 51 12.65 -6.98 -9.37
CA ARG A 51 12.35 -8.32 -8.88
C ARG A 51 12.48 -8.37 -7.37
N GLY A 52 11.73 -9.24 -6.72
CA GLY A 52 11.79 -9.31 -5.27
C GLY A 52 10.68 -10.13 -4.67
N ILE A 53 10.26 -9.75 -3.47
CA ILE A 53 9.27 -10.49 -2.70
C ILE A 53 8.18 -9.54 -2.18
N LEU A 54 6.94 -9.99 -2.33
CA LEU A 54 5.76 -9.43 -1.68
C LEU A 54 5.51 -10.14 -0.36
N TYR A 55 5.39 -9.38 0.73
CA TYR A 55 4.97 -9.86 2.05
C TYR A 55 3.63 -9.25 2.43
N VAL A 56 2.72 -10.07 2.94
CA VAL A 56 1.42 -9.64 3.47
C VAL A 56 1.28 -10.12 4.90
N THR A 57 1.22 -9.16 5.82
CA THR A 57 1.07 -9.41 7.26
C THR A 57 -0.35 -9.04 7.72
N LYS A 58 -1.08 -10.00 8.27
CA LYS A 58 -2.42 -9.83 8.84
C LYS A 58 -2.33 -9.97 10.37
N ASP A 59 -2.64 -8.88 11.06
CA ASP A 59 -2.86 -8.89 12.51
C ASP A 59 -4.38 -8.91 12.76
N MET A 60 -4.85 -10.01 13.35
CA MET A 60 -6.26 -10.24 13.67
C MET A 60 -6.57 -10.04 15.16
N GLY A 61 -5.58 -9.63 15.97
CA GLY A 61 -5.73 -9.52 17.43
C GLY A 61 -5.90 -10.85 18.16
N LEU A 62 -5.64 -11.98 17.47
CA LEU A 62 -5.81 -13.35 17.97
C LEU A 62 -4.47 -14.04 18.30
N GLY A 63 -3.42 -13.26 18.58
CA GLY A 63 -2.08 -13.78 18.86
C GLY A 63 -1.01 -13.08 18.02
N GLU A 64 -0.01 -13.84 17.56
CA GLU A 64 1.02 -13.31 16.68
C GLU A 64 0.46 -13.02 15.27
N PRO A 65 0.90 -11.93 14.61
CA PRO A 65 0.50 -11.64 13.24
C PRO A 65 0.91 -12.76 12.27
N PHE A 66 0.00 -13.14 11.38
CA PHE A 66 0.31 -14.07 10.29
C PHE A 66 0.98 -13.32 9.14
N THR A 67 2.06 -13.87 8.57
CA THR A 67 2.71 -13.31 7.39
C THR A 67 2.84 -14.36 6.29
N GLY A 68 2.23 -14.09 5.13
CA GLY A 68 2.46 -14.84 3.89
C GLY A 68 3.36 -14.05 2.94
N SER A 69 3.94 -14.73 1.96
CA SER A 69 4.81 -14.11 0.96
C SER A 69 4.84 -14.84 -0.37
N VAL A 70 5.11 -14.09 -1.44
CA VAL A 70 5.34 -14.64 -2.78
C VAL A 70 6.42 -13.84 -3.51
N GLU A 71 7.13 -14.48 -4.44
CA GLU A 71 8.01 -13.77 -5.37
C GLU A 71 7.19 -12.85 -6.27
N LEU A 72 7.75 -11.69 -6.62
CA LEU A 72 7.15 -10.79 -7.59
C LEU A 72 7.18 -11.44 -8.97
N VAL A 73 6.03 -11.40 -9.65
CA VAL A 73 5.85 -11.90 -11.01
C VAL A 73 6.31 -10.83 -12.00
N SER A 74 5.88 -9.59 -11.79
CA SER A 74 6.16 -8.47 -12.70
C SER A 74 6.63 -7.20 -12.00
N GLY A 75 6.34 -7.02 -10.72
CA GLY A 75 6.61 -5.76 -10.00
C GLY A 75 5.59 -4.65 -10.33
N GLU A 76 4.57 -4.94 -11.15
CA GLU A 76 3.46 -4.01 -11.44
C GLU A 76 2.40 -3.97 -10.32
N ILE A 77 2.66 -4.66 -9.21
CA ILE A 77 1.86 -4.72 -7.97
C ILE A 77 0.53 -5.47 -8.14
N GLY A 78 -0.28 -5.17 -9.16
CA GLY A 78 -1.58 -5.81 -9.37
C GLY A 78 -1.45 -7.33 -9.55
N GLU A 79 -0.60 -7.74 -10.49
CA GLU A 79 -0.32 -9.16 -10.75
C GLU A 79 0.36 -9.85 -9.56
N ASP A 80 1.25 -9.15 -8.86
CA ASP A 80 1.95 -9.70 -7.69
C ASP A 80 0.96 -9.97 -6.53
N VAL A 81 -0.01 -9.07 -6.32
CA VAL A 81 -1.08 -9.26 -5.33
C VAL A 81 -2.04 -10.38 -5.76
N ALA A 82 -2.41 -10.46 -7.04
CA ALA A 82 -3.22 -11.56 -7.55
C ALA A 82 -2.54 -12.92 -7.33
N GLN A 83 -1.23 -12.99 -7.60
CA GLN A 83 -0.41 -14.18 -7.37
C GLN A 83 -0.34 -14.55 -5.89
N TYR A 84 -0.21 -13.56 -4.99
CA TYR A 84 -0.25 -13.80 -3.55
C TYR A 84 -1.62 -14.38 -3.12
N LEU A 85 -2.73 -13.81 -3.58
CA LEU A 85 -4.08 -14.31 -3.26
C LEU A 85 -4.29 -15.74 -3.77
N LEU A 86 -3.79 -16.05 -4.96
CA LEU A 86 -3.85 -17.40 -5.53
C LEU A 86 -3.02 -18.40 -4.72
N THR A 87 -1.77 -18.08 -4.42
CA THR A 87 -0.81 -19.04 -3.84
C THR A 87 -0.93 -19.17 -2.32
N SER A 88 -1.03 -18.04 -1.62
CA SER A 88 -1.04 -17.99 -0.16
C SER A 88 -2.46 -18.10 0.40
N GLU A 89 -3.46 -17.60 -0.31
CA GLU A 89 -4.86 -17.61 0.16
C GLU A 89 -5.75 -18.59 -0.61
N GLN A 90 -5.19 -19.32 -1.58
CA GLN A 90 -5.92 -20.31 -2.41
C GLN A 90 -7.19 -19.73 -3.02
N THR A 91 -7.16 -18.43 -3.33
CA THR A 91 -8.31 -17.67 -3.83
C THR A 91 -7.97 -17.10 -5.20
N PRO A 92 -8.39 -17.75 -6.30
CA PRO A 92 -8.25 -17.22 -7.64
C PRO A 92 -8.83 -15.80 -7.72
N SER A 93 -7.99 -14.84 -8.10
CA SER A 93 -8.31 -13.43 -8.01
C SER A 93 -7.81 -12.67 -9.24
N VAL A 94 -8.63 -11.75 -9.74
CA VAL A 94 -8.20 -10.70 -10.65
C VAL A 94 -8.03 -9.41 -9.86
N VAL A 95 -6.87 -8.78 -10.00
CA VAL A 95 -6.53 -7.52 -9.34
C VAL A 95 -6.17 -6.50 -10.42
N ALA A 96 -7.05 -5.54 -10.65
CA ALA A 96 -6.84 -4.45 -11.58
C ALA A 96 -6.62 -3.16 -10.80
N LEU A 97 -5.45 -2.56 -10.90
CA LEU A 97 -5.08 -1.32 -10.22
C LEU A 97 -4.62 -0.30 -11.25
N GLY A 98 -4.86 0.98 -11.00
CA GLY A 98 -4.40 2.04 -11.88
C GLY A 98 -4.24 3.37 -11.18
N VAL A 99 -3.15 4.07 -11.53
CA VAL A 99 -2.92 5.46 -11.16
C VAL A 99 -2.59 6.25 -12.42
N LEU A 100 -3.28 7.37 -12.59
CA LEU A 100 -3.00 8.37 -13.62
C LEU A 100 -2.36 9.57 -12.93
N VAL A 101 -1.17 9.95 -13.39
CA VAL A 101 -0.42 11.09 -12.87
C VAL A 101 -0.39 12.17 -13.94
N ALA A 102 -0.80 13.39 -13.57
CA ALA A 102 -0.75 14.56 -14.43
C ALA A 102 0.70 15.04 -14.63
N PRO A 103 1.01 15.80 -15.69
CA PRO A 103 2.37 16.28 -15.97
C PRO A 103 3.03 17.05 -14.82
N GLU A 104 2.25 17.70 -13.96
CA GLU A 104 2.71 18.39 -12.75
C GLU A 104 3.03 17.45 -11.56
N GLY A 105 2.97 16.13 -11.76
CA GLY A 105 3.26 15.13 -10.73
C GLY A 105 2.13 14.88 -9.73
N ARG A 106 0.93 15.44 -9.95
CA ARG A 106 -0.24 15.16 -9.11
C ARG A 106 -1.01 13.95 -9.60
N VAL A 107 -1.58 13.18 -8.68
CA VAL A 107 -2.52 12.11 -9.02
C VAL A 107 -3.80 12.74 -9.59
N ALA A 108 -4.09 12.46 -10.86
CA ALA A 108 -5.32 12.87 -11.54
C ALA A 108 -6.46 11.89 -11.24
N ALA A 109 -6.16 10.60 -11.24
CA ALA A 109 -7.11 9.53 -10.93
C ALA A 109 -6.39 8.32 -10.35
N SER A 110 -7.00 7.65 -9.38
CA SER A 110 -6.48 6.39 -8.83
C SER A 110 -7.64 5.49 -8.43
N GLY A 111 -7.53 4.20 -8.76
CA GLY A 111 -8.55 3.24 -8.40
C GLY A 111 -8.08 1.82 -8.56
N GLY A 112 -8.93 0.90 -8.11
CA GLY A 112 -8.67 -0.51 -8.20
C GLY A 112 -9.94 -1.34 -8.11
N LEU A 113 -9.83 -2.58 -8.56
CA LEU A 113 -10.86 -3.59 -8.51
C LEU A 113 -10.20 -4.93 -8.16
N ILE A 114 -10.80 -5.65 -7.22
CA ILE A 114 -10.46 -7.03 -6.91
C ILE A 114 -11.71 -7.87 -7.14
N ILE A 115 -11.60 -8.89 -7.98
CA ILE A 115 -12.64 -9.90 -8.21
C ILE A 115 -12.08 -11.23 -7.76
N GLN A 116 -12.82 -11.93 -6.92
CA GLN A 116 -12.43 -13.24 -6.40
C GLN A 116 -13.54 -14.24 -6.68
N LEU A 117 -13.16 -15.43 -7.09
CA LEU A 117 -14.09 -16.53 -7.29
C LEU A 117 -14.18 -17.36 -6.02
N PHE A 118 -15.39 -17.67 -5.58
CA PHE A 118 -15.58 -18.60 -4.48
C PHE A 118 -15.23 -20.03 -4.93
N PRO A 119 -14.78 -20.89 -4.00
CA PRO A 119 -14.54 -22.29 -4.31
C PRO A 119 -15.82 -22.98 -4.82
N GLY A 120 -15.69 -23.72 -5.93
CA GLY A 120 -16.79 -24.53 -6.48
C GLY A 120 -17.76 -23.81 -7.41
N GLU A 121 -17.45 -22.60 -7.86
CA GLU A 121 -18.25 -21.85 -8.84
C GLU A 121 -18.17 -22.44 -10.27
N GLU A 122 -19.24 -22.22 -11.05
CA GLU A 122 -19.39 -22.77 -12.41
C GLU A 122 -18.38 -22.16 -13.41
N GLU A 123 -17.76 -23.00 -14.25
CA GLU A 123 -16.78 -22.61 -15.29
C GLU A 123 -17.28 -21.50 -16.24
N GLY A 124 -18.60 -21.38 -16.43
CA GLY A 124 -19.22 -20.36 -17.28
C GLY A 124 -19.09 -18.93 -16.75
N ILE A 125 -19.12 -18.73 -15.43
CA ILE A 125 -19.01 -17.41 -14.81
C ILE A 125 -17.58 -16.88 -14.94
N LEU A 126 -16.58 -17.75 -14.71
CA LEU A 126 -15.17 -17.43 -14.89
C LEU A 126 -14.88 -16.94 -16.30
N THR A 127 -15.33 -17.70 -17.30
CA THR A 127 -15.11 -17.36 -18.72
C THR A 127 -15.74 -16.00 -19.09
N CYS A 128 -16.95 -15.71 -18.57
CA CYS A 128 -17.62 -14.44 -18.78
C CYS A 128 -16.83 -13.27 -18.16
N LEU A 129 -16.40 -13.41 -16.90
CA LEU A 129 -15.62 -12.39 -16.20
C LEU A 129 -14.29 -12.13 -16.89
N GLU A 130 -13.56 -13.17 -17.32
CA GLU A 130 -12.32 -13.02 -18.08
C GLU A 130 -12.53 -12.22 -19.38
N GLN A 131 -13.58 -12.51 -20.13
CA GLN A 131 -13.90 -11.80 -21.36
C GLN A 131 -14.25 -10.32 -21.13
N ASN A 132 -14.96 -10.02 -20.04
CA ASN A 132 -15.32 -8.65 -19.68
C ASN A 132 -14.09 -7.86 -19.23
N LEU A 133 -13.26 -8.47 -18.37
CA LEU A 133 -12.06 -7.84 -17.83
C LEU A 133 -11.01 -7.56 -18.92
N ASN A 134 -10.89 -8.43 -19.92
CA ASN A 134 -10.02 -8.18 -21.08
C ASN A 134 -10.46 -7.00 -21.95
N LYS A 135 -11.74 -6.61 -21.89
CA LYS A 135 -12.28 -5.46 -22.63
C LYS A 135 -12.32 -4.19 -21.79
N LEU A 136 -12.16 -4.31 -20.48
CA LEU A 136 -12.24 -3.19 -19.55
C LEU A 136 -11.08 -2.22 -19.79
N PRO A 137 -11.35 -0.92 -20.00
CA PRO A 137 -10.30 0.08 -20.01
C PRO A 137 -9.51 0.08 -18.69
N PRO A 138 -8.28 0.63 -18.66
CA PRO A 138 -7.54 0.78 -17.42
C PRO A 138 -8.39 1.46 -16.34
N VAL A 139 -8.39 0.92 -15.11
CA VAL A 139 -9.25 1.43 -14.03
C VAL A 139 -9.02 2.92 -13.76
N SER A 140 -7.79 3.40 -13.87
CA SER A 140 -7.48 4.84 -13.74
C SER A 140 -8.17 5.69 -14.81
N ALA A 141 -8.36 5.19 -16.02
CA ALA A 141 -9.08 5.91 -17.08
C ALA A 141 -10.58 5.99 -16.78
N LEU A 142 -11.18 4.92 -16.25
CA LEU A 142 -12.59 4.91 -15.83
C LEU A 142 -12.82 5.89 -14.68
N VAL A 143 -11.95 5.88 -13.66
CA VAL A 143 -12.00 6.85 -12.56
C VAL A 143 -11.81 8.29 -13.08
N ASN A 144 -10.90 8.50 -14.04
CA ASN A 144 -10.69 9.83 -14.64
C ASN A 144 -11.90 10.33 -15.45
N GLN A 145 -12.73 9.43 -15.96
CA GLN A 145 -14.01 9.76 -16.62
C GLN A 145 -15.13 10.08 -15.61
N GLY A 146 -14.87 9.92 -14.31
CA GLY A 146 -15.82 10.21 -13.24
C GLY A 146 -16.72 9.04 -12.85
N LEU A 147 -16.42 7.81 -13.32
CA LEU A 147 -17.22 6.65 -12.97
C LEU A 147 -17.11 6.35 -11.47
N THR A 148 -18.24 5.97 -10.86
CA THR A 148 -18.27 5.50 -9.47
C THR A 148 -17.76 4.05 -9.36
N PRO A 149 -17.39 3.58 -8.16
CA PRO A 149 -17.03 2.18 -7.95
C PRO A 149 -18.11 1.19 -8.45
N GLU A 150 -19.38 1.52 -8.28
CA GLU A 150 -20.52 0.71 -8.73
C GLU A 150 -20.63 0.64 -10.26
N GLU A 151 -20.37 1.74 -10.95
CA GLU A 151 -20.32 1.77 -12.42
C GLU A 151 -19.14 0.94 -12.93
N ILE A 152 -17.96 1.05 -12.31
CA ILE A 152 -16.78 0.24 -12.67
C ILE A 152 -17.05 -1.26 -12.45
N ILE A 153 -17.71 -1.63 -11.35
CA ILE A 153 -18.12 -3.02 -11.10
C ILE A 153 -19.12 -3.49 -12.17
N THR A 154 -20.07 -2.64 -12.55
CA THR A 154 -21.07 -2.97 -13.58
C THR A 154 -20.40 -3.27 -14.93
N GLU A 155 -19.45 -2.45 -15.35
CA GLU A 155 -18.63 -2.68 -16.55
C GLU A 155 -17.83 -3.99 -16.45
N ALA A 156 -17.15 -4.21 -15.33
CA ALA A 156 -16.30 -5.40 -15.13
C ALA A 156 -17.11 -6.72 -15.10
N THR A 157 -18.33 -6.67 -14.60
CA THR A 157 -19.21 -7.83 -14.46
C THR A 157 -20.09 -8.07 -15.70
N GLY A 158 -20.16 -7.14 -16.64
CA GLY A 158 -20.86 -7.29 -17.92
C GLY A 158 -22.33 -7.71 -17.78
N GLY A 159 -23.03 -7.19 -16.77
CA GLY A 159 -24.47 -7.44 -16.57
C GLY A 159 -24.81 -8.65 -15.69
N LEU A 160 -23.83 -9.28 -15.04
CA LEU A 160 -24.12 -10.21 -13.95
C LEU A 160 -24.88 -9.49 -12.81
N LYS A 161 -25.70 -10.23 -12.07
CA LYS A 161 -26.43 -9.67 -10.93
C LYS A 161 -25.44 -9.34 -9.81
N VAL A 162 -25.28 -8.06 -9.52
CA VAL A 162 -24.43 -7.57 -8.43
C VAL A 162 -25.30 -7.23 -7.21
N GLN A 163 -24.86 -7.65 -6.03
CA GLN A 163 -25.42 -7.24 -4.75
C GLN A 163 -24.38 -6.43 -3.96
N TYR A 164 -24.71 -5.18 -3.65
CA TYR A 164 -23.87 -4.32 -2.82
C TYR A 164 -24.13 -4.61 -1.34
N LEU A 165 -23.09 -5.02 -0.62
CA LEU A 165 -23.17 -5.38 0.80
C LEU A 165 -22.80 -4.21 1.72
N GLU A 166 -21.74 -3.48 1.38
CA GLU A 166 -21.18 -2.42 2.21
C GLU A 166 -20.55 -1.32 1.34
N LYS A 167 -20.53 -0.09 1.86
CA LYS A 167 -19.74 1.02 1.31
C LYS A 167 -18.98 1.68 2.45
N THR A 168 -17.66 1.72 2.32
CA THR A 168 -16.77 2.21 3.37
C THR A 168 -15.89 3.33 2.82
N PRO A 169 -15.94 4.55 3.37
CA PRO A 169 -15.05 5.63 2.96
C PRO A 169 -13.59 5.24 3.19
N VAL A 170 -12.73 5.54 2.21
CA VAL A 170 -11.28 5.35 2.33
C VAL A 170 -10.59 6.68 2.54
N SER A 171 -9.55 6.71 3.38
CA SER A 171 -8.80 7.93 3.65
C SER A 171 -7.35 7.66 4.03
N PHE A 172 -6.47 8.61 3.73
CA PHE A 172 -5.14 8.60 4.31
C PHE A 172 -5.22 8.91 5.81
N ARG A 173 -4.64 8.07 6.67
CA ARG A 173 -4.56 8.34 8.11
C ARG A 173 -3.26 7.84 8.73
N CYS A 174 -2.44 8.77 9.19
CA CYS A 174 -1.31 8.44 10.05
C CYS A 174 -1.71 8.52 11.53
N THR A 175 -1.12 7.66 12.36
CA THR A 175 -1.34 7.61 13.80
C THR A 175 -0.07 7.98 14.58
N CYS A 176 0.90 8.63 13.93
CA CYS A 176 2.06 9.18 14.62
C CYS A 176 1.62 10.31 15.55
N SER A 177 2.33 10.44 16.65
CA SER A 177 2.16 11.53 17.60
C SER A 177 3.48 11.72 18.33
N ARG A 178 3.66 12.91 18.93
CA ARG A 178 4.84 13.19 19.75
C ARG A 178 5.02 12.15 20.86
N ASP A 179 3.93 11.72 21.50
CA ASP A 179 3.95 10.70 22.57
C ASP A 179 4.41 9.34 22.07
N ARG A 180 3.96 8.93 20.86
CA ARG A 180 4.40 7.68 20.26
C ARG A 180 5.90 7.74 19.92
N ILE A 181 6.38 8.86 19.39
CA ILE A 181 7.81 9.04 19.11
C ILE A 181 8.63 9.06 20.41
N LYS A 182 8.13 9.71 21.47
CA LYS A 182 8.73 9.65 22.81
C LYS A 182 8.90 8.20 23.28
N GLY A 183 7.87 7.37 23.14
CA GLY A 183 7.95 5.95 23.48
C GLY A 183 9.01 5.17 22.69
N ILE A 184 9.20 5.49 21.39
CA ILE A 184 10.26 4.89 20.57
C ILE A 184 11.64 5.31 21.06
N LEU A 185 11.84 6.60 21.34
CA LEU A 185 13.10 7.11 21.88
C LEU A 185 13.45 6.43 23.21
N MET A 186 12.47 6.25 24.11
CA MET A 186 12.66 5.52 25.37
C MET A 186 13.18 4.10 25.17
N ALA A 187 12.71 3.41 24.12
CA ALA A 187 13.10 2.04 23.83
C ALA A 187 14.55 1.89 23.33
N MET A 188 15.20 2.97 22.88
CA MET A 188 16.60 2.95 22.45
C MET A 188 17.58 2.81 23.62
N GLY A 189 17.14 3.11 24.84
CA GLY A 189 17.94 3.03 26.05
C GLY A 189 18.74 4.30 26.36
N GLU A 190 19.17 4.39 27.62
CA GLU A 190 19.76 5.61 28.18
C GLU A 190 21.07 6.04 27.50
N ALA A 191 21.93 5.07 27.16
CA ALA A 191 23.23 5.33 26.55
C ALA A 191 23.09 6.04 25.20
N GLU A 192 22.15 5.58 24.36
CA GLU A 192 21.94 6.13 23.02
C GLU A 192 21.34 7.54 23.09
N ILE A 193 20.36 7.77 23.98
CA ILE A 193 19.78 9.11 24.18
C ILE A 193 20.84 10.10 24.67
N LYS A 194 21.69 9.71 25.62
CA LYS A 194 22.79 10.58 26.10
C LYS A 194 23.74 10.96 24.98
N LYS A 195 24.12 10.00 24.14
CA LYS A 195 24.97 10.25 22.97
C LYS A 195 24.33 11.24 22.00
N ILE A 196 23.04 11.10 21.69
CA ILE A 196 22.29 12.05 20.85
C ILE A 196 22.30 13.46 21.47
N MET A 197 22.11 13.57 22.79
CA MET A 197 22.14 14.85 23.49
C MET A 197 23.52 15.52 23.42
N GLU A 198 24.60 14.77 23.59
CA GLU A 198 25.97 15.28 23.62
C GLU A 198 26.48 15.65 22.22
N GLU A 199 26.20 14.81 21.22
CA GLU A 199 26.72 14.98 19.85
C GLU A 199 25.85 15.92 19.00
N GLN A 200 24.52 15.87 19.17
CA GLN A 200 23.56 16.54 18.29
C GLN A 200 22.72 17.62 19.00
N GLY A 201 22.78 17.71 20.33
CA GLY A 201 22.02 18.69 21.12
C GLY A 201 20.50 18.44 21.19
N GLY A 202 20.00 17.42 20.52
CA GLY A 202 18.59 17.07 20.41
C GLY A 202 18.36 15.98 19.36
N ALA A 203 17.10 15.56 19.20
CA ALA A 203 16.69 14.59 18.21
C ALA A 203 15.68 15.21 17.24
N GLU A 204 15.85 14.96 15.95
CA GLU A 204 14.82 15.20 14.94
C GLU A 204 14.38 13.86 14.37
N VAL A 205 13.08 13.58 14.47
CA VAL A 205 12.49 12.33 13.96
C VAL A 205 11.47 12.67 12.89
N ARG A 206 11.70 12.17 11.68
CA ARG A 206 10.75 12.27 10.57
C ARG A 206 9.89 11.01 10.51
N CYS A 207 8.57 11.16 10.53
CA CYS A 207 7.68 10.02 10.29
C CYS A 207 7.72 9.61 8.81
N HIS A 208 8.16 8.39 8.52
CA HIS A 208 8.20 7.88 7.14
C HIS A 208 6.82 7.83 6.46
N PHE A 209 5.73 7.65 7.22
CA PHE A 209 4.39 7.52 6.64
C PHE A 209 3.75 8.84 6.22
N CYS A 210 3.81 9.88 7.06
CA CYS A 210 3.16 11.17 6.76
C CYS A 210 4.16 12.31 6.46
N GLY A 211 5.46 12.10 6.71
CA GLY A 211 6.47 13.13 6.54
C GLY A 211 6.58 14.15 7.67
N ASP A 212 5.75 14.05 8.72
CA ASP A 212 5.81 14.97 9.87
C ASP A 212 7.15 14.92 10.59
N TYR A 213 7.62 16.07 11.07
CA TYR A 213 8.84 16.22 11.84
C TYR A 213 8.53 16.42 13.32
N TYR A 214 9.24 15.68 14.17
CA TYR A 214 9.16 15.76 15.62
C TYR A 214 10.55 16.09 16.18
N THR A 215 10.71 17.31 16.67
CA THR A 215 11.97 17.78 17.28
C THR A 215 11.92 17.66 18.80
N PHE A 216 12.95 17.10 19.42
CA PHE A 216 13.11 17.00 20.88
C PHE A 216 14.40 17.66 21.30
N LYS A 217 14.32 18.68 22.16
CA LYS A 217 15.51 19.34 22.71
C LYS A 217 16.20 18.43 23.73
N ALA A 218 17.49 18.63 23.98
CA ALA A 218 18.23 17.90 25.04
C ALA A 218 17.53 17.92 26.41
N SER A 219 16.87 19.03 26.78
CA SER A 219 16.10 19.09 28.03
C SER A 219 14.90 18.14 28.05
N GLU A 220 14.23 17.95 26.90
CA GLU A 220 13.10 17.04 26.77
C GLU A 220 13.57 15.59 26.75
N LEU A 221 14.69 15.30 26.07
CA LEU A 221 15.35 14.00 26.12
C LEU A 221 15.77 13.62 27.54
N LYS A 222 16.25 14.59 28.33
CA LYS A 222 16.54 14.38 29.75
C LYS A 222 15.29 14.02 30.55
N ASN A 223 14.16 14.66 30.29
CA ASN A 223 12.89 14.31 30.94
C ASN A 223 12.43 12.90 30.57
N ILE A 224 12.63 12.50 29.31
CA ILE A 224 12.34 11.14 28.83
C ILE A 224 13.13 10.08 29.62
N LEU A 225 14.42 10.33 29.89
CA LEU A 225 15.25 9.44 30.72
C LEU A 225 14.78 9.36 32.18
N LEU A 226 14.21 10.45 32.70
CA LEU A 226 13.70 10.53 34.07
C LEU A 226 12.27 10.00 34.21
N GLY A 227 11.63 9.57 33.12
CA GLY A 227 10.23 9.13 33.11
C GLY A 227 9.21 10.25 33.33
N LEU A 228 9.60 11.50 33.08
CA LEU A 228 8.81 12.72 33.25
C LEU A 228 8.11 13.16 31.95
#